data_AF-C3XJK0-F1
#
_entry.id   AF-C3XJK0-F1
#
_cell.length_a   1.000
_cell.length_b   1.000
_cell.length_c   1.000
_cell.angle_alpha   90.00
_cell.angle_beta   90.00
_cell.angle_gamma   90.00
#
_symmetry.space_group_name_H-M   'P 1'
#
loop_
_entity.id
_entity.type
_entity.pdbx_description
1 polymer ?
#
loop_
_entity_poly.entity_id
_entity_poly.type
_entity_poly.pdbx_seq_one_letter_code
_entity_poly.pdbx_strand_id
1 'polypeptide(L)'
;MKKIFYGFLMLIGLGIFYYTPYSFYLEPSYWQFKNMCKLNELPNNEEKYNKILSYYDLDWNAMLETMKPMQTSDEYQIKYMLGETKIHNRIEFDSGFFVYLDKTKQNIVRISPYFFARWDTKRKYLTTKSIASYELVFKTAYRSCTSTRINNEQ
;
A
#
# COMPACT_ATOMS: atom_id res chain seq x y z
N MET A 1 10.78 11.29 -46.72
CA MET A 1 9.66 10.75 -45.91
C MET A 1 10.12 10.09 -44.61
N LYS A 2 11.11 9.19 -44.59
CA LYS A 2 11.57 8.50 -43.35
C LYS A 2 11.98 9.46 -42.20
N LYS A 3 12.70 10.56 -42.49
CA LYS A 3 13.15 11.52 -41.45
C LYS A 3 12.01 12.25 -40.72
N ILE A 4 10.93 12.57 -41.42
CA ILE A 4 9.73 13.22 -40.84
C ILE A 4 8.98 12.25 -39.93
N PHE A 5 8.92 10.97 -40.32
CA PHE A 5 8.31 9.91 -39.53
C PHE A 5 9.06 9.67 -38.20
N TYR A 6 10.40 9.67 -38.21
CA TYR A 6 11.19 9.59 -36.97
C TYR A 6 11.04 10.82 -36.08
N GLY A 7 10.95 12.02 -36.66
CA GLY A 7 10.69 13.25 -35.90
C GLY A 7 9.32 13.23 -35.21
N PHE A 8 8.30 12.69 -35.88
CA PHE A 8 6.95 12.54 -35.31
C PHE A 8 6.90 11.51 -34.18
N LEU A 9 7.59 10.36 -34.35
CA LEU A 9 7.76 9.36 -33.29
C LEU A 9 8.50 9.92 -32.06
N MET A 10 9.51 10.77 -32.27
CA MET A 10 10.25 11.40 -31.17
C MET A 10 9.38 12.40 -30.39
N LEU A 11 8.55 13.17 -31.07
CA LEU A 11 7.60 14.10 -30.44
C LEU A 11 6.48 13.37 -29.68
N ILE A 12 5.94 12.29 -30.22
CA ILE A 12 4.98 11.43 -29.51
C ILE A 12 5.64 10.79 -28.29
N GLY A 13 6.88 10.29 -28.42
CA GLY A 13 7.65 9.75 -27.29
C GLY A 13 7.91 10.77 -26.19
N LEU A 14 8.25 12.00 -26.53
CA LEU A 14 8.44 13.10 -25.58
C LEU A 14 7.12 13.54 -24.93
N GLY A 15 6.03 13.62 -25.70
CA GLY A 15 4.69 13.91 -25.19
C GLY A 15 4.22 12.84 -24.21
N ILE A 16 4.40 11.56 -24.55
CA ILE A 16 4.17 10.44 -23.65
C ILE A 16 5.07 10.59 -22.42
N PHE A 17 6.36 10.85 -22.54
CA PHE A 17 7.24 10.96 -21.37
C PHE A 17 6.86 12.09 -20.41
N TYR A 18 6.37 13.21 -20.93
CA TYR A 18 5.98 14.38 -20.13
C TYR A 18 4.59 14.24 -19.48
N TYR A 19 3.64 13.58 -20.18
CA TYR A 19 2.25 13.43 -19.72
C TYR A 19 1.91 12.06 -19.12
N THR A 20 2.63 11.02 -19.51
CA THR A 20 2.49 9.71 -18.86
C THR A 20 3.28 9.71 -17.56
N PRO A 21 2.79 8.97 -16.56
CA PRO A 21 3.42 8.93 -15.26
C PRO A 21 4.70 8.07 -15.25
N TYR A 22 5.51 8.09 -16.31
CA TYR A 22 6.75 7.32 -16.43
C TYR A 22 7.74 7.60 -15.29
N SER A 23 7.72 8.84 -14.78
CA SER A 23 8.45 9.24 -13.56
C SER A 23 8.16 8.34 -12.35
N PHE A 24 6.96 7.76 -12.22
CA PHE A 24 6.65 6.84 -11.12
C PHE A 24 7.46 5.54 -11.20
N TYR A 25 7.59 4.97 -12.40
CA TYR A 25 8.28 3.70 -12.59
C TYR A 25 9.79 3.80 -12.39
N LEU A 26 10.34 5.02 -12.46
CA LEU A 26 11.76 5.30 -12.22
C LEU A 26 12.07 5.54 -10.74
N GLU A 27 11.05 5.72 -9.89
CA GLU A 27 11.26 6.06 -8.49
C GLU A 27 11.39 4.80 -7.62
N PRO A 28 12.50 4.61 -6.88
CA PRO A 28 12.72 3.38 -6.09
C PRO A 28 11.62 3.11 -5.05
N SER A 29 11.10 4.18 -4.43
CA SER A 29 10.00 4.07 -3.45
C SER A 29 8.70 3.52 -4.06
N TYR A 30 8.45 3.76 -5.35
CA TYR A 30 7.28 3.18 -6.02
C TYR A 30 7.39 1.66 -6.14
N TRP A 31 8.58 1.15 -6.50
CA TRP A 31 8.81 -0.29 -6.60
C TRP A 31 8.80 -0.99 -5.24
N GLN A 32 9.32 -0.33 -4.20
CA GLN A 32 9.18 -0.81 -2.82
C GLN A 32 7.72 -0.93 -2.43
N PHE A 33 6.93 0.14 -2.62
CA PHE A 33 5.47 0.10 -2.39
C PHE A 33 4.79 -1.01 -3.19
N LYS A 34 5.09 -1.14 -4.48
CA LYS A 34 4.51 -2.17 -5.35
C LYS A 34 4.85 -3.58 -4.86
N ASN A 35 6.07 -3.80 -4.39
CA ASN A 35 6.48 -5.09 -3.82
C ASN A 35 5.76 -5.38 -2.49
N MET A 36 5.52 -4.37 -1.65
CA MET A 36 4.67 -4.52 -0.46
C MET A 36 3.24 -4.90 -0.85
N CYS A 37 2.67 -4.30 -1.89
CA CYS A 37 1.32 -4.64 -2.34
C CYS A 37 1.16 -6.08 -2.84
N LYS A 38 2.24 -6.75 -3.28
CA LYS A 38 2.20 -8.17 -3.66
C LYS A 38 1.87 -9.10 -2.48
N LEU A 39 1.98 -8.63 -1.23
CA LEU A 39 1.50 -9.38 -0.06
C LEU A 39 0.01 -9.71 -0.16
N ASN A 40 -0.78 -8.87 -0.85
CA ASN A 40 -2.21 -9.09 -1.02
C ASN A 40 -2.52 -10.27 -1.95
N GLU A 41 -1.57 -10.61 -2.84
CA GLU A 41 -1.68 -11.73 -3.77
C GLU A 41 -1.36 -13.07 -3.09
N LEU A 42 -0.66 -13.04 -1.95
CA LEU A 42 -0.32 -14.25 -1.20
C LEU A 42 -1.55 -14.83 -0.49
N PRO A 43 -1.67 -16.16 -0.44
CA PRO A 43 -2.68 -16.82 0.38
C PRO A 43 -2.47 -16.49 1.87
N ASN A 44 -3.53 -16.59 2.67
CA ASN A 44 -3.45 -16.35 4.11
C ASN A 44 -2.86 -17.59 4.80
N ASN A 45 -1.54 -17.73 4.67
CA ASN A 45 -0.73 -18.79 5.26
C ASN A 45 0.45 -18.18 6.03
N GLU A 46 1.25 -19.06 6.63
CA GLU A 46 2.44 -18.69 7.41
C GLU A 46 3.42 -17.79 6.64
N GLU A 47 3.63 -18.04 5.35
CA GLU A 47 4.53 -17.23 4.51
C GLU A 47 4.10 -15.75 4.48
N LYS A 48 2.80 -15.50 4.27
CA LYS A 48 2.26 -14.14 4.27
C LYS A 48 2.42 -13.48 5.63
N TYR A 49 2.19 -14.24 6.70
CA TYR A 49 2.28 -13.72 8.06
C TYR A 49 3.71 -13.35 8.42
N ASN A 50 4.67 -14.23 8.14
CA ASN A 50 6.09 -13.99 8.38
C ASN A 50 6.60 -12.80 7.56
N LYS A 51 6.13 -12.64 6.31
CA LYS A 51 6.48 -11.43 5.53
C LYS A 51 5.93 -10.15 6.15
N ILE A 52 4.69 -10.15 6.64
CA ILE A 52 4.12 -8.97 7.33
C ILE A 52 4.97 -8.63 8.56
N LEU A 53 5.28 -9.62 9.39
CA LEU A 53 6.09 -9.43 10.60
C LEU A 53 7.52 -8.95 10.29
N SER A 54 8.11 -9.41 9.18
CA SER A 54 9.46 -9.01 8.77
C SER A 54 9.60 -7.51 8.47
N TYR A 55 8.50 -6.81 8.12
CA TYR A 55 8.55 -5.35 7.96
C TYR A 55 8.76 -4.59 9.27
N TYR A 56 8.56 -5.26 10.41
CA TYR A 56 8.72 -4.71 11.75
C TYR A 56 9.91 -5.32 12.49
N ASP A 57 10.72 -6.14 11.81
CA ASP A 57 11.79 -6.95 12.41
C ASP A 57 11.28 -7.85 13.56
N LEU A 58 10.06 -8.39 13.40
CA LEU A 58 9.40 -9.25 14.38
C LEU A 58 9.23 -10.69 13.86
N ASP A 59 9.07 -11.62 14.80
CA ASP A 59 8.50 -12.93 14.57
C ASP A 59 7.21 -13.10 15.41
N TRP A 60 6.56 -14.27 15.30
CA TRP A 60 5.31 -14.55 16.01
C TRP A 60 5.42 -14.45 17.52
N ASN A 61 6.50 -14.95 18.11
CA ASN A 61 6.69 -14.96 19.55
C ASN A 61 6.97 -13.54 20.04
N ALA A 62 7.87 -12.83 19.37
CA ALA A 62 8.19 -11.45 19.65
C ALA A 62 6.94 -10.56 19.54
N MET A 63 6.08 -10.78 18.53
CA MET A 63 4.81 -10.07 18.42
C MET A 63 3.90 -10.34 19.63
N LEU A 64 3.72 -11.60 20.02
CA LEU A 64 2.85 -11.97 21.14
C LEU A 64 3.35 -11.43 22.49
N GLU A 65 4.66 -11.32 22.68
CA GLU A 65 5.27 -10.76 23.89
C GLU A 65 5.20 -9.24 23.94
N THR A 66 5.47 -8.58 22.81
CA THR A 66 5.57 -7.12 22.75
C THR A 66 4.23 -6.43 22.57
N MET A 67 3.25 -7.09 21.95
CA MET A 67 1.99 -6.46 21.57
C MET A 67 0.81 -6.92 22.41
N LYS A 68 0.06 -5.93 22.90
CA LYS A 68 -1.16 -6.21 23.65
C LYS A 68 -2.32 -6.48 22.69
N PRO A 69 -3.03 -7.60 22.83
CA PRO A 69 -4.24 -7.84 22.07
C PRO A 69 -5.30 -6.79 22.42
N MET A 70 -6.02 -6.33 21.40
CA MET A 70 -7.20 -5.51 21.55
C MET A 70 -8.43 -6.41 21.40
N GLN A 71 -9.28 -6.42 22.43
CA GLN A 71 -10.62 -7.01 22.33
C GLN A 71 -11.42 -6.21 21.31
N THR A 72 -12.09 -6.92 20.39
CA THR A 72 -13.02 -6.28 19.47
C THR A 72 -14.43 -6.28 20.06
N SER A 73 -15.41 -5.68 19.38
CA SER A 73 -16.82 -5.83 19.76
C SER A 73 -17.32 -7.27 19.66
N ASP A 74 -16.64 -8.09 18.85
CA ASP A 74 -16.89 -9.52 18.75
C ASP A 74 -16.00 -10.25 19.77
N GLU A 75 -16.63 -10.88 20.76
CA GLU A 75 -15.94 -11.58 21.85
C GLU A 75 -15.17 -12.83 21.39
N TYR A 76 -15.40 -13.28 20.15
CA TYR A 76 -14.68 -14.38 19.51
C TYR A 76 -13.57 -13.87 18.57
N GLN A 77 -13.28 -12.57 18.58
CA GLN A 77 -12.25 -11.97 17.74
C GLN A 77 -11.27 -11.14 18.58
N ILE A 78 -10.00 -11.51 18.47
CA ILE A 78 -8.86 -10.78 19.04
C ILE A 78 -8.14 -10.06 17.91
N LYS A 79 -7.78 -8.80 18.15
CA LYS A 79 -7.06 -7.96 17.19
C LYS A 79 -5.65 -7.64 17.71
N TYR A 80 -4.64 -7.94 16.92
CA TYR A 80 -3.26 -7.48 17.13
C TYR A 80 -2.95 -6.39 16.10
N MET A 81 -2.54 -5.20 16.55
CA MET A 81 -2.12 -4.11 15.67
C MET A 81 -0.61 -3.96 15.77
N LEU A 82 0.09 -4.12 14.64
CA LEU A 82 1.54 -3.89 14.56
C LEU A 82 1.89 -2.40 14.55
N GLY A 83 0.95 -1.56 14.12
CA GLY A 83 1.05 -0.12 14.16
C GLY A 83 1.50 0.49 12.82
N GLU A 84 1.33 1.81 12.75
CA GLU A 84 1.68 2.60 11.57
C GLU A 84 3.19 2.81 11.53
N THR A 85 3.81 2.38 10.43
CA THR A 85 5.23 2.58 10.16
C THR A 85 5.42 3.34 8.86
N LYS A 86 6.48 4.14 8.79
CA LYS A 86 6.83 4.92 7.60
C LYS A 86 8.16 4.45 7.05
N ILE A 87 8.17 4.05 5.78
CA ILE A 87 9.38 3.76 5.02
C ILE A 87 9.63 4.95 4.11
N HIS A 88 10.65 5.74 4.44
CA HIS A 88 10.91 7.04 3.82
C HIS A 88 9.75 8.05 4.03
N ASN A 89 9.95 9.29 3.57
CA ASN A 89 8.92 10.35 3.60
C ASN A 89 7.78 10.14 2.58
N ARG A 90 7.63 8.92 2.03
CA ARG A 90 6.72 8.63 0.92
C ARG A 90 5.91 7.35 1.08
N ILE A 91 6.36 6.34 1.83
CA ILE A 91 5.59 5.13 2.06
C ILE A 91 5.17 5.10 3.51
N GLU A 92 3.88 4.85 3.74
CA GLU A 92 3.34 4.62 5.07
C GLU A 92 2.51 3.36 5.01
N PHE A 93 2.62 2.50 6.00
CA PHE A 93 1.91 1.24 6.05
C PHE A 93 1.49 0.92 7.47
N ASP A 94 0.42 0.16 7.57
CA ASP A 94 -0.15 -0.29 8.83
C ASP A 94 -0.61 -1.72 8.63
N SER A 95 -0.46 -2.54 9.67
CA SER A 95 -0.80 -3.94 9.58
C SER A 95 -1.16 -4.53 10.93
N GLY A 96 -1.78 -5.71 10.88
CA GLY A 96 -2.25 -6.40 12.06
C GLY A 96 -2.83 -7.76 11.73
N PHE A 97 -3.26 -8.45 12.77
CA PHE A 97 -3.86 -9.77 12.67
C PHE A 97 -5.18 -9.81 13.43
N PHE A 98 -6.20 -10.32 12.76
CA PHE A 98 -7.46 -10.70 13.38
C PHE A 98 -7.44 -12.20 13.63
N VAL A 99 -7.48 -12.59 14.90
CA VAL A 99 -7.53 -13.98 15.35
C VAL A 99 -8.97 -14.29 15.74
N TYR A 100 -9.58 -15.23 15.04
CA TYR A 100 -10.94 -15.70 15.28
C TYR A 100 -10.87 -16.98 16.11
N LEU A 101 -11.57 -16.98 17.23
CA LEU A 101 -11.66 -18.09 18.17
C LEU A 101 -12.93 -18.90 17.93
N ASP A 102 -12.93 -20.12 18.45
CA ASP A 102 -14.12 -20.95 18.51
C ASP A 102 -15.08 -20.46 19.61
N LYS A 103 -16.28 -21.03 19.65
CA LYS A 103 -17.29 -20.67 20.67
C LYS A 103 -16.81 -20.94 22.11
N THR A 104 -15.86 -21.87 22.29
CA THR A 104 -15.28 -22.17 23.60
C THR A 104 -14.16 -21.21 23.99
N LYS A 105 -13.69 -20.37 23.05
CA LYS A 105 -12.54 -19.45 23.17
C LYS A 105 -11.22 -20.17 23.50
N GLN A 106 -11.15 -21.48 23.27
CA GLN A 106 -9.95 -22.28 23.53
C GLN A 106 -9.14 -22.56 22.26
N ASN A 107 -9.79 -22.51 21.09
CA ASN A 107 -9.16 -22.87 19.82
C ASN A 107 -9.20 -21.71 18.83
N ILE A 108 -8.12 -21.55 18.06
CA ILE A 108 -8.06 -20.62 16.94
C ILE A 108 -8.73 -21.28 15.73
N VAL A 109 -9.79 -20.65 15.22
CA VAL A 109 -10.51 -21.09 14.01
C VAL A 109 -9.83 -20.54 12.77
N ARG A 110 -9.42 -19.27 12.80
CA ARG A 110 -8.86 -18.59 11.64
C ARG A 110 -8.01 -17.40 12.06
N ILE A 111 -6.96 -17.13 11.29
CA ILE A 111 -6.22 -15.87 11.34
C ILE A 111 -6.48 -15.13 10.02
N SER A 112 -6.76 -13.84 10.09
CA SER A 112 -6.92 -12.96 8.94
C SER A 112 -5.98 -11.78 9.06
N PRO A 113 -4.99 -11.63 8.16
CA PRO A 113 -4.06 -10.52 8.20
C PRO A 113 -4.72 -9.27 7.61
N TYR A 114 -4.50 -8.15 8.28
CA TYR A 114 -4.73 -6.81 7.77
C TYR A 114 -3.40 -6.21 7.36
N PHE A 115 -3.34 -5.70 6.14
CA PHE A 115 -2.19 -4.97 5.65
C PHE A 115 -2.69 -3.83 4.76
N PHE A 116 -2.27 -2.63 5.09
CA PHE A 116 -2.51 -1.43 4.33
C PHE A 116 -1.18 -0.75 4.06
N ALA A 117 -0.94 -0.36 2.81
CA ALA A 117 0.18 0.50 2.47
C ALA A 117 -0.33 1.65 1.59
N ARG A 118 0.27 2.83 1.78
CA ARG A 118 0.09 4.01 0.95
C ARG A 118 1.42 4.57 0.50
N TRP A 119 1.45 5.12 -0.70
CA TRP A 119 2.59 5.80 -1.29
C TRP A 119 2.21 7.19 -1.76
N ASP A 120 2.88 8.20 -1.24
CA ASP A 120 2.75 9.60 -1.61
C ASP A 120 3.52 9.89 -2.91
N THR A 121 2.77 10.30 -3.93
CA THR A 121 3.31 10.65 -5.23
C THR A 121 4.04 12.00 -5.24
N LYS A 122 3.88 12.83 -4.19
CA LYS A 122 4.46 14.18 -4.03
C LYS A 122 4.26 15.09 -5.25
N ARG A 123 3.19 14.89 -6.02
CA ARG A 123 2.97 15.61 -7.28
C ARG A 123 2.48 17.04 -7.06
N LYS A 124 3.01 17.93 -7.91
CA LYS A 124 2.46 19.26 -8.17
C LYS A 124 1.45 19.16 -9.30
N TYR A 125 0.32 19.83 -9.13
CA TYR A 125 -0.71 19.94 -10.15
C TYR A 125 -0.83 21.39 -10.58
N LEU A 126 -0.99 21.60 -11.88
CA LEU A 126 -1.37 22.91 -12.41
C LEU A 126 -2.83 23.14 -12.04
N THR A 127 -3.10 24.21 -11.32
CA THR A 127 -4.45 24.71 -11.06
C THR A 127 -4.58 26.12 -11.62
N THR A 128 -5.78 26.50 -12.02
CA THR A 128 -6.07 27.86 -12.48
C THR A 128 -6.14 28.78 -11.27
N LYS A 129 -5.25 29.77 -11.22
CA LYS A 129 -5.30 30.87 -10.25
C LYS A 129 -6.23 31.98 -10.71
N SER A 130 -6.34 32.19 -12.03
CA SER A 130 -7.30 33.08 -12.68
C SER A 130 -7.60 32.63 -14.12
N ILE A 131 -8.48 33.34 -14.83
CA ILE A 131 -8.87 33.04 -16.23
C ILE A 131 -7.66 32.93 -17.17
N ALA A 132 -6.55 33.62 -16.87
CA ALA A 132 -5.33 33.61 -17.68
C ALA A 132 -4.05 33.27 -16.89
N SER A 133 -4.16 32.70 -15.68
CA SER A 133 -2.98 32.32 -14.89
C SER A 133 -3.11 30.95 -14.25
N TYR A 134 -1.99 30.21 -14.27
CA TYR A 134 -1.86 28.90 -13.65
C TYR A 134 -0.87 28.99 -12.50
N GLU A 135 -1.12 28.23 -11.44
CA GLU A 135 -0.18 28.03 -10.35
C GLU A 135 0.07 26.54 -10.12
N LEU A 136 1.28 26.22 -9.68
CA LEU A 136 1.64 24.86 -9.28
C LEU A 136 1.29 24.69 -7.81
N VAL A 137 0.28 23.87 -7.52
CA VAL A 137 -0.12 23.54 -6.16
C VAL A 137 0.31 22.11 -5.84
N PHE A 138 0.90 21.94 -4.65
CA PHE A 138 1.10 20.61 -4.09
C PHE A 138 -0.25 20.07 -3.64
N LYS A 139 -0.77 19.07 -4.35
CA LYS A 139 -1.93 18.31 -3.89
C LYS A 139 -1.41 16.95 -3.48
N THR A 140 -1.60 16.59 -2.22
CA THR A 140 -1.24 15.26 -1.72
C THR A 140 -2.06 14.23 -2.48
N ALA A 141 -1.37 13.38 -3.23
CA ALA A 141 -1.98 12.32 -4.02
C ALA A 141 -1.30 11.02 -3.66
N TYR A 142 -2.09 10.08 -3.17
CA TYR A 142 -1.62 8.79 -2.68
C TYR A 142 -2.08 7.67 -3.60
N ARG A 143 -1.24 6.65 -3.76
CA ARG A 143 -1.69 5.32 -4.18
C ARG A 143 -1.73 4.44 -2.94
N SER A 144 -2.71 3.55 -2.83
CA SER A 144 -2.80 2.62 -1.71
C SER A 144 -3.15 1.21 -2.17
N CYS A 145 -2.84 0.24 -1.32
CA CYS A 145 -3.29 -1.13 -1.44
C CYS A 145 -3.69 -1.64 -0.06
N THR A 146 -4.75 -2.43 0.00
CA THR A 146 -5.28 -3.02 1.23
C THR A 146 -5.55 -4.50 1.04
N SER A 147 -5.26 -5.30 2.06
CA SER A 147 -5.54 -6.74 2.07
C SER A 147 -7.01 -7.05 2.36
N THR A 148 -7.82 -6.04 2.70
CA THR A 148 -9.26 -6.23 2.86
C THR A 148 -9.85 -6.68 1.53
N ARG A 149 -10.22 -7.96 1.46
CA ARG A 149 -11.30 -8.39 0.58
C ARG A 149 -12.54 -7.59 0.99
N ILE A 150 -12.71 -6.42 0.40
CA ILE A 150 -14.04 -5.94 0.12
C ILE A 150 -14.45 -6.78 -1.09
N ASN A 151 -15.18 -7.86 -0.83
CA ASN A 151 -16.05 -8.42 -1.85
C ASN A 151 -16.98 -7.28 -2.29
N ASN A 152 -16.64 -6.62 -3.39
CA ASN A 152 -17.61 -5.91 -4.21
C ASN A 152 -17.65 -6.66 -5.54
N GLU A 153 -18.10 -7.91 -5.48
CA GLU A 153 -18.94 -8.46 -6.55
C GLU A 153 -20.36 -8.01 -6.21
N GLN A 154 -20.80 -6.94 -6.85
CA GLN A 154 -22.18 -6.67 -7.24
C GLN A 154 -22.15 -5.90 -8.56
#